data_AF-A0A7C4QXG0-F1
#
_entry.id   AF-A0A7C4QXG0-F1
#
_cell.length_a   1.000
_cell.length_b   1.000
_cell.length_c   1.000
_cell.angle_alpha   90.00
_cell.angle_beta   90.00
_cell.angle_gamma   90.00
#
_symmetry.space_group_name_H-M   'P 1'
#
loop_
_entity.id
_entity.type
_entity.pdbx_description
1 polymer ?
#
loop_
_entity_poly.entity_id
_entity_poly.type
_entity_poly.pdbx_seq_one_letter_code
_entity_poly.pdbx_strand_id
1 'polypeptide(L)'
;MLDADNVPLRNPEFLFDLPEYQAAGAVFWPDRGRLGAAHRVWKYCGLPGRDEPDVESGQLLVDKNKCWRELQLTLWLNGHSDFFYRHVHGDKETFHLAWRKLGRDYAMTPHPVKWLDGTLCQHDFSGARLFQHRSAPKWQVIGGNKSVPGFQREAECLEFLRELRERWDCRSRAGTVLTVPERTPAPQIRCAPAGPPNGRKVITMILYNRPDYTRQVLEALGRCEGNRRLPHPAAH
;
A
#
# COMPACT_ATOMS: atom_id res chain seq x y z
N MET A 1 1.63 -0.69 5.77
CA MET A 1 1.77 0.70 5.25
C MET A 1 0.39 1.31 5.30
N LEU A 2 0.30 2.60 5.63
CA LEU A 2 -0.95 3.33 5.74
C LEU A 2 -0.71 4.77 5.26
N ASP A 3 -1.57 5.27 4.38
CA ASP A 3 -1.53 6.64 3.89
C ASP A 3 -1.90 7.63 5.00
N ALA A 4 -1.34 8.84 4.92
CA ALA A 4 -1.54 9.87 5.93
C ALA A 4 -3.01 10.35 6.02
N ASP A 5 -3.76 10.20 4.94
CA ASP A 5 -5.18 10.54 4.86
C ASP A 5 -6.10 9.31 4.98
N ASN A 6 -5.56 8.20 5.47
CA ASN A 6 -6.30 7.00 5.79
C ASN A 6 -6.46 6.82 7.31
N VAL A 7 -7.70 6.87 7.77
CA VAL A 7 -8.03 6.91 9.20
C VAL A 7 -8.59 5.56 9.66
N PRO A 8 -7.86 4.80 10.48
CA PRO A 8 -8.35 3.56 11.05
C PRO A 8 -9.35 3.84 12.19
N LEU A 9 -10.43 3.07 12.26
CA LEU A 9 -11.46 3.22 13.30
C LEU A 9 -11.15 2.46 14.59
N ARG A 10 -10.28 1.45 14.50
CA ARG A 10 -9.75 0.67 15.61
C ARG A 10 -8.27 0.38 15.38
N ASN A 11 -7.54 0.01 16.43
CA ASN A 11 -6.14 -0.42 16.30
C ASN A 11 -6.05 -1.57 15.27
N PRO A 12 -5.31 -1.42 14.16
CA PRO A 12 -5.22 -2.44 13.12
C PRO A 12 -4.23 -3.58 13.46
N GLU A 13 -3.61 -3.59 14.64
CA GLU A 13 -2.62 -4.61 15.02
C GLU A 13 -3.15 -6.05 14.98
N PHE A 14 -4.43 -6.27 15.30
CA PHE A 14 -5.03 -7.61 15.21
C PHE A 14 -4.98 -8.20 13.78
N LEU A 15 -4.80 -7.38 12.74
CA LEU A 15 -4.69 -7.87 11.37
C LEU A 15 -3.46 -8.78 11.17
N PHE A 16 -2.41 -8.61 11.98
CA PHE A 16 -1.22 -9.45 11.93
C PHE A 16 -1.49 -10.87 12.45
N ASP A 17 -2.57 -11.07 13.22
CA ASP A 17 -2.95 -12.38 13.76
C ASP A 17 -4.00 -13.10 12.89
N LEU A 18 -4.45 -12.46 11.80
CA LEU A 18 -5.44 -13.06 10.91
C LEU A 18 -4.89 -14.32 10.21
N PRO A 19 -5.67 -15.40 10.14
CA PRO A 19 -5.25 -16.62 9.44
C PRO A 19 -4.96 -16.35 7.96
N GLU A 20 -5.73 -15.45 7.33
CA GLU A 20 -5.54 -15.05 5.94
C GLU A 20 -4.19 -14.36 5.73
N TYR A 21 -3.78 -13.48 6.66
CA TYR A 21 -2.47 -12.84 6.62
C TYR A 21 -1.35 -13.85 6.87
N GLN A 22 -1.50 -14.73 7.85
CA GLN A 22 -0.48 -15.71 8.19
C GLN A 22 -0.23 -16.69 7.03
N ALA A 23 -1.29 -17.09 6.33
CA ALA A 23 -1.22 -17.96 5.16
C ALA A 23 -0.60 -17.27 3.94
N ALA A 24 -1.11 -16.11 3.53
CA ALA A 24 -0.70 -15.46 2.28
C ALA A 24 0.55 -14.58 2.43
N GLY A 25 0.77 -14.02 3.62
CA GLY A 25 1.78 -12.98 3.86
C GLY A 25 1.40 -11.61 3.30
N ALA A 26 0.23 -11.47 2.65
CA ALA A 26 -0.24 -10.21 2.10
C ALA A 26 -1.76 -10.10 2.25
N VAL A 27 -2.23 -8.96 2.75
CA VAL A 27 -3.65 -8.55 2.77
C VAL A 27 -3.79 -7.22 2.05
N PHE A 28 -4.72 -7.18 1.10
CA PHE A 28 -5.12 -6.01 0.35
C PHE A 28 -6.61 -5.70 0.57
N TRP A 29 -7.02 -4.49 0.23
CA TRP A 29 -8.40 -4.05 0.30
C TRP A 29 -8.92 -3.68 -1.09
N PRO A 30 -10.21 -3.92 -1.37
CA PRO A 30 -10.79 -3.56 -2.66
C PRO A 30 -10.89 -2.04 -2.78
N ASP A 31 -10.56 -1.53 -3.95
CA ASP A 31 -10.97 -0.22 -4.43
C ASP A 31 -12.38 -0.33 -5.07
N ARG A 32 -12.94 0.78 -5.55
CA ARG A 32 -14.26 0.87 -6.17
C ARG A 32 -14.34 0.16 -7.51
N GLY A 33 -13.21 0.10 -8.21
CA GLY A 33 -13.12 -0.40 -9.56
C GLY A 33 -12.90 -1.90 -9.63
N ARG A 34 -12.79 -2.38 -10.87
CA ARG A 34 -12.43 -3.75 -11.18
C ARG A 34 -11.52 -3.73 -12.39
N LEU A 35 -10.47 -4.54 -12.34
CA LEU A 35 -9.60 -4.77 -13.46
C LEU A 35 -10.22 -5.88 -14.30
N GLY A 36 -10.96 -5.48 -15.34
CA GLY A 36 -11.71 -6.39 -16.20
C GLY A 36 -10.81 -7.26 -17.10
N ALA A 37 -11.33 -8.41 -17.52
CA ALA A 37 -10.54 -9.40 -18.28
C ALA A 37 -10.04 -8.88 -19.64
N ALA A 38 -10.75 -7.95 -20.27
CA ALA A 38 -10.36 -7.33 -21.54
C ALA A 38 -9.25 -6.28 -21.39
N HIS A 39 -8.83 -5.94 -20.16
CA HIS A 39 -7.87 -4.87 -19.92
C HIS A 39 -6.49 -5.24 -20.49
N ARG A 40 -5.91 -4.35 -21.32
CA ARG A 40 -4.69 -4.64 -22.09
C ARG A 40 -3.46 -4.87 -21.21
N VAL A 41 -3.47 -4.36 -19.97
CA VAL A 41 -2.35 -4.53 -19.03
C VAL A 41 -2.05 -6.00 -18.76
N TRP A 42 -3.08 -6.86 -18.76
CA TRP A 42 -2.89 -8.31 -18.61
C TRP A 42 -1.93 -8.85 -19.67
N LYS A 43 -2.17 -8.48 -20.95
CA LYS A 43 -1.32 -8.87 -22.07
C LYS A 43 0.11 -8.34 -21.93
N TYR A 44 0.27 -7.08 -21.51
CA TYR A 44 1.61 -6.49 -21.32
C TYR A 44 2.40 -7.19 -20.21
N CYS A 45 1.72 -7.65 -19.17
CA CYS A 45 2.32 -8.46 -18.12
C CYS A 45 2.44 -9.94 -18.50
N GLY A 46 2.01 -10.36 -19.70
CA GLY A 46 1.98 -11.78 -20.10
C GLY A 46 1.10 -12.64 -19.18
N LEU A 47 -0.01 -12.07 -18.74
CA LEU A 47 -1.02 -12.69 -17.88
C LEU A 47 -2.31 -12.93 -18.68
N PRO A 48 -3.07 -13.99 -18.36
CA PRO A 48 -4.41 -14.14 -18.89
C PRO A 48 -5.31 -13.01 -18.37
N GLY A 49 -6.30 -12.62 -19.17
CA GLY A 49 -7.32 -11.68 -18.74
C GLY A 49 -8.14 -12.24 -17.57
N ARG A 50 -8.28 -11.46 -16.50
CA ARG A 50 -9.05 -11.81 -15.30
C ARG A 50 -9.99 -10.67 -14.95
N ASP A 51 -11.13 -10.97 -14.34
CA ASP A 51 -12.05 -9.96 -13.80
C ASP A 51 -11.97 -10.00 -12.28
N GLU A 52 -11.25 -9.05 -11.71
CA GLU A 52 -10.95 -9.01 -10.27
C GLU A 52 -11.17 -7.60 -9.70
N PRO A 53 -11.54 -7.46 -8.41
CA PRO A 53 -11.56 -6.17 -7.75
C PRO A 53 -10.20 -5.48 -7.86
N ASP A 54 -10.22 -4.17 -8.09
CA ASP A 54 -9.01 -3.36 -7.99
C ASP A 54 -8.48 -3.37 -6.55
N VAL A 55 -7.17 -3.24 -6.39
CA VAL A 55 -6.52 -3.09 -5.08
C VAL A 55 -6.42 -1.61 -4.75
N GLU A 56 -6.68 -1.25 -3.50
CA GLU A 56 -6.38 0.07 -2.94
C GLU A 56 -5.00 0.04 -2.26
N SER A 57 -4.11 0.98 -2.61
CA SER A 57 -2.75 1.06 -2.03
C SER A 57 -2.65 1.95 -0.79
N GLY A 58 -3.69 2.71 -0.46
CA GLY A 58 -3.72 3.57 0.73
C GLY A 58 -3.59 2.81 2.06
N GLN A 59 -3.76 1.49 2.05
CA GLN A 59 -3.33 0.62 3.14
C GLN A 59 -2.95 -0.75 2.60
N LEU A 60 -1.80 -1.24 3.04
CA LEU A 60 -1.25 -2.53 2.63
C LEU A 60 -0.67 -3.24 3.84
N LEU A 61 -1.00 -4.51 4.01
CA LEU A 61 -0.39 -5.36 5.03
C LEU A 61 0.40 -6.47 4.33
N VAL A 62 1.73 -6.35 4.34
CA VAL A 62 2.62 -7.26 3.60
C VAL A 62 3.79 -7.68 4.50
N ASP A 63 3.97 -8.98 4.66
CA ASP A 63 5.17 -9.60 5.21
C ASP A 63 6.28 -9.53 4.15
N LYS A 64 7.27 -8.68 4.42
CA LYS A 64 8.38 -8.44 3.51
C LYS A 64 9.28 -9.67 3.33
N ASN A 65 9.37 -10.55 4.32
CA ASN A 65 10.18 -11.76 4.22
C ASN A 65 9.50 -12.78 3.30
N LYS A 66 8.18 -12.90 3.39
CA LYS A 66 7.40 -13.82 2.53
C LYS A 66 7.22 -13.27 1.11
N CYS A 67 7.03 -11.96 0.96
CA CYS A 67 6.62 -11.32 -0.30
C CYS A 67 7.70 -10.43 -0.94
N TRP A 68 8.99 -10.71 -0.66
CA TRP A 68 10.08 -9.86 -1.16
C TRP A 68 10.10 -9.77 -2.69
N ARG A 69 9.90 -10.88 -3.39
CA ARG A 69 9.98 -10.95 -4.87
C ARG A 69 8.88 -10.12 -5.52
N GLU A 70 7.69 -10.17 -4.94
CA GLU A 70 6.51 -9.45 -5.36
C GLU A 70 6.70 -7.95 -5.16
N LEU A 71 7.24 -7.55 -4.00
CA LEU A 71 7.62 -6.15 -3.77
C LEU A 71 8.71 -5.65 -4.73
N GLN A 72 9.70 -6.48 -5.07
CA GLN A 72 10.73 -6.11 -6.05
C GLN A 72 10.13 -5.89 -7.44
N LEU A 73 9.21 -6.76 -7.87
CA LEU A 73 8.51 -6.57 -9.15
C LEU A 73 7.59 -5.33 -9.10
N THR A 74 6.87 -5.09 -8.01
CA THR A 74 6.11 -3.86 -7.82
C THR A 74 6.99 -2.63 -7.94
N LEU A 75 8.16 -2.62 -7.29
CA LEU A 75 9.16 -1.54 -7.43
C LEU A 75 9.58 -1.33 -8.89
N TRP A 76 9.85 -2.41 -9.61
CA TRP A 76 10.21 -2.35 -11.02
C TRP A 76 9.09 -1.76 -11.88
N LEU A 77 7.85 -2.21 -11.70
CA LEU A 77 6.68 -1.71 -12.44
C LEU A 77 6.48 -0.20 -12.20
N ASN A 78 6.58 0.24 -10.95
CA ASN A 78 6.49 1.67 -10.60
C ASN A 78 7.69 2.48 -11.13
N GLY A 79 8.88 1.87 -11.21
CA GLY A 79 10.06 2.47 -11.84
C GLY A 79 9.90 2.70 -13.35
N HIS A 80 8.95 2.00 -14.00
CA HIS A 80 8.56 2.17 -15.40
C HIS A 80 7.17 2.81 -15.51
N SER A 81 6.87 3.75 -14.60
CA SER A 81 5.59 4.45 -14.52
C SER A 81 5.25 5.22 -15.80
N ASP A 82 6.25 5.67 -16.56
CA ASP A 82 6.10 6.28 -17.88
C ASP A 82 5.36 5.39 -18.88
N PHE A 83 5.50 4.07 -18.75
CA PHE A 83 4.72 3.09 -19.51
C PHE A 83 3.47 2.64 -18.76
N PHE A 84 3.62 2.17 -17.51
CA PHE A 84 2.52 1.49 -16.82
C PHE A 84 1.39 2.44 -16.42
N TYR A 85 1.69 3.66 -15.97
CA TYR A 85 0.64 4.59 -15.51
C TYR A 85 -0.16 5.20 -16.67
N ARG A 86 0.27 4.98 -17.92
CA ARG A 86 -0.57 5.26 -19.11
C ARG A 86 -1.68 4.22 -19.30
N HIS A 87 -1.56 3.08 -18.64
CA HIS A 87 -2.46 1.93 -18.78
C HIS A 87 -3.22 1.61 -17.50
N VAL A 88 -2.70 1.98 -16.33
CA VAL A 88 -3.34 1.74 -15.03
C VAL A 88 -3.34 3.00 -14.17
N HIS A 89 -4.09 2.99 -13.06
CA HIS A 89 -4.30 4.14 -12.19
C HIS A 89 -3.27 4.19 -11.05
N GLY A 90 -2.01 4.41 -11.43
CA GLY A 90 -0.92 4.63 -10.49
C GLY A 90 -0.35 3.34 -9.90
N ASP A 91 0.16 3.43 -8.68
CA ASP A 91 0.88 2.35 -8.01
C ASP A 91 -0.03 1.21 -7.57
N LYS A 92 -1.30 1.47 -7.30
CA LYS A 92 -2.21 0.46 -6.75
C LYS A 92 -2.35 -0.80 -7.62
N GLU A 93 -2.49 -0.64 -8.93
CA GLU A 93 -2.53 -1.79 -9.85
C GLU A 93 -1.16 -2.49 -9.97
N THR A 94 -0.04 -1.83 -9.68
CA THR A 94 1.27 -2.48 -9.76
C THR A 94 1.48 -3.54 -8.67
N PHE A 95 0.86 -3.38 -7.50
CA PHE A 95 0.83 -4.44 -6.48
C PHE A 95 0.05 -5.65 -6.99
N HIS A 96 -1.17 -5.42 -7.49
CA HIS A 96 -2.04 -6.48 -8.00
C HIS A 96 -1.35 -7.27 -9.13
N LEU A 97 -0.77 -6.58 -10.11
CA LEU A 97 -0.09 -7.19 -11.25
C LEU A 97 1.16 -7.97 -10.83
N ALA A 98 1.95 -7.46 -9.88
CA ALA A 98 3.15 -8.15 -9.43
C ALA A 98 2.82 -9.49 -8.74
N TRP A 99 1.80 -9.50 -7.87
CA TRP A 99 1.33 -10.73 -7.22
C TRP A 99 0.83 -11.75 -8.23
N ARG A 100 0.01 -11.31 -9.19
CA ARG A 100 -0.50 -12.18 -10.25
C ARG A 100 0.62 -12.71 -11.15
N LYS A 101 1.58 -11.87 -11.54
CA LYS A 101 2.71 -12.25 -12.40
C LYS A 101 3.59 -13.33 -11.76
N LEU A 102 3.78 -13.27 -10.45
CA LEU A 102 4.62 -14.21 -9.72
C LEU A 102 3.84 -15.41 -9.17
N GLY A 103 2.52 -15.46 -9.37
CA GLY A 103 1.66 -16.53 -8.87
C GLY A 103 1.58 -16.58 -7.35
N ARG A 104 1.69 -15.43 -6.69
CA ARG A 104 1.59 -15.33 -5.23
C ARG A 104 0.14 -15.03 -4.83
N ASP A 105 -0.36 -15.80 -3.86
CA ASP A 105 -1.65 -15.53 -3.26
C ASP A 105 -1.59 -14.30 -2.35
N TYR A 106 -2.70 -13.58 -2.28
CA TYR A 106 -2.95 -12.52 -1.32
C TYR A 106 -4.37 -12.69 -0.80
N ALA A 107 -4.59 -12.26 0.43
CA ALA A 107 -5.91 -12.18 1.01
C ALA A 107 -6.54 -10.82 0.69
N MET A 108 -7.84 -10.81 0.48
CA MET A 108 -8.63 -9.59 0.32
C MET A 108 -9.96 -9.80 1.01
N THR A 109 -10.43 -8.77 1.73
CA THR A 109 -11.76 -8.82 2.35
C THR A 109 -12.84 -9.04 1.28
N PRO A 110 -13.83 -9.93 1.50
CA PRO A 110 -14.94 -10.11 0.57
C PRO A 110 -15.93 -8.93 0.59
N HIS A 111 -15.80 -8.04 1.58
CA HIS A 111 -16.72 -6.94 1.78
C HIS A 111 -16.36 -5.75 0.88
N PRO A 112 -17.29 -5.25 0.06
CA PRO A 112 -16.99 -4.17 -0.88
C PRO A 112 -16.68 -2.85 -0.16
N VAL A 113 -16.01 -1.95 -0.87
CA VAL A 113 -15.82 -0.58 -0.40
C VAL A 113 -17.15 0.18 -0.36
N LYS A 114 -17.40 0.92 0.72
CA LYS A 114 -18.49 1.89 0.79
C LYS A 114 -17.96 3.26 0.43
N TRP A 115 -18.51 3.87 -0.62
CA TRP A 115 -18.15 5.22 -1.04
C TRP A 115 -18.96 6.26 -0.25
N LEU A 116 -18.27 7.14 0.45
CA LEU A 116 -18.81 8.43 0.90
C LEU A 116 -18.34 9.51 -0.07
N ASP A 117 -18.75 10.76 0.13
CA ASP A 117 -18.38 11.92 -0.69
C ASP A 117 -16.85 12.14 -0.77
N GLY A 118 -16.20 11.39 -1.67
CA GLY A 118 -14.76 11.39 -1.87
C GLY A 118 -13.94 10.50 -0.92
N THR A 119 -14.57 9.66 -0.09
CA THR A 119 -13.86 8.82 0.90
C THR A 119 -14.19 7.35 0.73
N LEU A 120 -13.16 6.52 0.64
CA LEU A 120 -13.24 5.05 0.61
C LEU A 120 -13.38 4.53 2.03
N CYS A 121 -14.52 3.91 2.34
CA CYS A 121 -14.71 3.22 3.62
C CYS A 121 -14.57 1.72 3.42
N GLN A 122 -13.49 1.15 3.94
CA GLN A 122 -13.11 -0.25 3.71
C GLN A 122 -13.23 -1.05 5.00
N HIS A 123 -13.51 -2.34 4.84
CA HIS A 123 -13.93 -3.21 5.92
C HIS A 123 -12.85 -4.25 6.24
N ASP A 124 -12.90 -4.82 7.44
CA ASP A 124 -12.16 -6.04 7.74
C ASP A 124 -12.87 -7.30 7.19
N PHE A 125 -12.36 -8.49 7.51
CA PHE A 125 -12.95 -9.77 7.08
C PHE A 125 -14.30 -10.09 7.75
N SER A 126 -14.61 -9.46 8.89
CA SER A 126 -15.93 -9.57 9.55
C SER A 126 -16.99 -8.64 8.97
N GLY A 127 -16.58 -7.70 8.12
CA GLY A 127 -17.47 -6.71 7.50
C GLY A 127 -17.62 -5.42 8.30
N ALA A 128 -16.92 -5.29 9.44
CA ALA A 128 -16.88 -4.04 10.17
C ALA A 128 -15.99 -3.03 9.45
N ARG A 129 -16.42 -1.76 9.40
CA ARG A 129 -15.63 -0.68 8.81
C ARG A 129 -14.35 -0.51 9.62
N LEU A 130 -13.22 -0.64 8.94
CA LEU A 130 -11.90 -0.52 9.55
C LEU A 130 -11.17 0.75 9.12
N PHE A 131 -11.25 1.11 7.84
CA PHE A 131 -10.50 2.23 7.27
C PHE A 131 -11.42 3.26 6.62
N GLN A 132 -10.99 4.53 6.67
CA GLN A 132 -11.61 5.66 5.98
C GLN A 132 -10.52 6.45 5.26
N HIS A 133 -10.33 6.19 3.97
CA HIS A 133 -9.31 6.83 3.15
C HIS A 133 -9.90 7.99 2.36
N ARG A 134 -9.47 9.23 2.64
CA ARG A 134 -9.94 10.46 1.97
C ARG A 134 -9.28 10.65 0.59
N SER A 135 -9.52 9.71 -0.32
CA SER A 135 -8.86 9.68 -1.63
C SER A 135 -9.11 10.92 -2.52
N ALA A 136 -10.22 11.65 -2.33
CA ALA A 136 -10.48 12.90 -3.05
C ALA A 136 -10.34 14.18 -2.18
N PRO A 137 -11.06 14.38 -1.06
CA PRO A 137 -10.95 15.57 -0.24
C PRO A 137 -9.79 15.38 0.74
N LYS A 138 -8.56 15.39 0.20
CA LYS A 138 -7.32 15.24 0.96
C LYS A 138 -7.25 16.29 2.08
N TRP A 139 -6.68 15.92 3.22
CA TRP A 139 -6.50 16.82 4.35
C TRP A 139 -5.61 18.00 3.98
N GLN A 140 -6.05 19.21 4.31
CA GLN A 140 -5.29 20.44 4.14
C GLN A 140 -4.80 20.94 5.50
N VAL A 141 -3.48 21.01 5.66
CA VAL A 141 -2.86 21.60 6.86
C VAL A 141 -3.11 23.10 6.91
N ILE A 142 -3.02 23.79 5.77
CA ILE A 142 -3.31 25.22 5.60
C ILE A 142 -4.54 25.32 4.70
N GLY A 143 -5.62 25.93 5.20
CA GLY A 143 -6.89 26.03 4.48
C GLY A 143 -8.06 25.37 5.21
N GLY A 144 -9.19 25.28 4.50
CA GLY A 144 -10.42 24.67 4.98
C GLY A 144 -10.50 23.19 4.59
N ASN A 145 -10.97 22.36 5.51
CA ASN A 145 -11.23 20.95 5.23
C ASN A 145 -12.74 20.74 5.05
N LYS A 146 -13.14 20.18 3.90
CA LYS A 146 -14.53 19.80 3.63
C LYS A 146 -14.98 18.76 4.65
N SER A 147 -16.14 18.95 5.29
CA SER A 147 -16.73 17.91 6.14
C SER A 147 -17.35 16.81 5.28
N VAL A 148 -17.15 15.54 5.65
CA VAL A 148 -17.69 14.38 4.93
C VAL A 148 -18.75 13.68 5.78
N PRO A 149 -20.05 13.77 5.42
CA PRO A 149 -21.10 13.10 6.17
C PRO A 149 -20.87 11.59 6.30
N GLY A 150 -20.95 11.07 7.53
CA GLY A 150 -20.70 9.66 7.83
C GLY A 150 -19.23 9.27 7.97
N PHE A 151 -18.31 10.24 7.85
CA PHE A 151 -16.92 10.08 8.29
C PHE A 151 -16.87 10.12 9.82
N GLN A 152 -16.23 9.13 10.42
CA GLN A 152 -16.06 9.06 11.87
C GLN A 152 -14.69 9.61 12.27
N ARG A 153 -14.59 10.18 13.47
CA ARG A 153 -13.36 10.82 14.00
C ARG A 153 -12.89 12.07 13.26
N GLU A 154 -13.78 12.74 12.49
CA GLU A 154 -13.43 13.96 11.77
C GLU A 154 -12.90 15.05 12.72
N ALA A 155 -13.54 15.25 13.87
CA ALA A 155 -13.11 16.22 14.88
C ALA A 155 -11.71 15.92 15.42
N GLU A 156 -11.38 14.64 15.69
CA GLU A 156 -10.03 14.21 16.11
C GLU A 156 -9.00 14.53 15.02
N CYS A 157 -9.30 14.24 13.75
CA CYS A 157 -8.43 14.56 12.63
C CYS A 157 -8.18 16.06 12.49
N LEU A 158 -9.22 16.89 12.66
CA LEU A 158 -9.09 18.35 12.63
C LEU A 158 -8.23 18.88 13.79
N GLU A 159 -8.31 18.25 14.97
CA GLU A 159 -7.43 18.58 16.10
C GLU A 159 -5.97 18.23 15.78
N PHE A 160 -5.70 17.05 15.23
CA PHE A 160 -4.34 16.70 14.79
C PHE A 160 -3.80 17.64 13.71
N LEU A 161 -4.66 18.12 12.80
CA LEU A 161 -4.25 19.12 11.81
C LEU A 161 -3.96 20.48 12.44
N ARG A 162 -4.70 20.88 13.48
CA ARG A 162 -4.40 22.09 14.27
C ARG A 162 -3.04 21.95 14.96
N GLU A 163 -2.82 20.84 15.66
CA GLU A 163 -1.56 20.55 16.32
C GLU A 163 -0.40 20.50 15.31
N LEU A 164 -0.60 19.86 14.16
CA LEU A 164 0.41 19.82 13.09
C LEU A 164 0.71 21.22 12.56
N ARG A 165 -0.30 22.07 12.39
CA ARG A 165 -0.12 23.47 11.97
C ARG A 165 0.70 24.24 12.99
N GLU A 166 0.42 24.11 14.28
CA GLU A 166 1.17 24.76 15.35
C GLU A 166 2.64 24.31 15.40
N ARG A 167 2.89 23.02 15.16
CA ARG A 167 4.25 22.45 15.13
C ARG A 167 5.02 22.82 13.86
N TRP A 168 4.32 23.02 12.74
CA TRP A 168 4.93 23.37 11.46
C TRP A 168 5.12 24.89 11.31
N ASP A 169 4.31 25.70 11.98
CA ASP A 169 4.45 27.16 12.07
C ASP A 169 5.60 27.57 13.01
N CYS A 170 6.83 27.19 12.65
CA CYS A 170 8.03 27.83 13.18
C CYS A 170 8.11 29.26 12.63
N ARG A 171 7.88 30.27 13.47
CA ARG A 171 8.11 31.69 13.13
C ARG A 171 9.53 31.89 12.59
N SER A 172 9.70 32.13 11.28
CA SER A 172 10.78 32.82 10.53
C SER A 172 10.94 32.15 9.15
N ARG A 173 10.94 32.78 7.96
CA ARG A 173 11.20 34.14 7.46
C ARG A 173 10.39 34.32 6.15
N ALA A 174 10.21 35.56 5.72
CA ALA A 174 9.67 35.90 4.41
C ALA A 174 10.23 35.00 3.29
N GLY A 175 9.34 34.38 2.50
CA GLY A 175 9.69 33.62 1.30
C GLY A 175 9.61 32.09 1.44
N THR A 176 8.45 31.55 1.07
CA THR A 176 8.18 30.24 0.47
C THR A 176 9.26 29.14 0.58
N VAL A 177 9.43 28.51 1.75
CA VAL A 177 9.81 27.09 1.86
C VAL A 177 9.23 26.54 3.16
N LEU A 178 8.34 25.53 3.08
CA LEU A 178 7.96 24.72 4.24
C LEU A 178 9.18 23.90 4.65
N THR A 179 9.85 24.29 5.75
CA THR A 179 10.88 23.44 6.34
C THR A 179 10.20 22.30 7.06
N VAL A 180 10.48 21.06 6.65
CA VAL A 180 10.04 19.87 7.39
C VAL A 180 10.77 19.90 8.73
N PRO A 181 10.08 19.93 9.89
CA PRO A 181 10.76 19.87 11.17
C PRO A 181 11.59 18.58 11.25
N GLU A 182 12.78 18.66 11.87
CA GLU A 182 13.58 17.47 12.14
C GLU A 182 12.70 16.42 12.83
N ARG A 183 12.73 15.18 12.32
CA ARG A 183 11.98 14.06 12.89
C ARG A 183 12.23 14.04 14.39
N THR A 184 11.17 14.25 15.18
CA THR A 184 11.23 13.90 16.60
C THR A 184 11.62 12.42 16.66
N PRO A 185 12.66 12.04 17.42
CA PRO A 185 12.96 10.63 17.60
C PRO A 185 11.68 9.92 18.06
N ALA A 186 11.38 8.78 17.46
CA ALA A 186 10.21 7.99 17.80
C ALA A 186 10.14 7.88 19.34
N PRO A 187 8.95 8.01 19.95
CA PRO A 187 8.82 7.89 21.39
C PRO A 187 9.51 6.60 21.82
N GLN A 188 10.44 6.71 22.78
CA GLN A 188 11.13 5.55 23.36
C GLN A 188 10.08 4.71 24.08
N ILE A 189 9.47 3.77 23.36
CA ILE A 189 8.75 2.66 23.96
C ILE A 189 9.81 1.90 24.76
N ARG A 190 9.74 2.00 26.09
CA ARG A 190 10.63 1.26 26.99
C ARG A 190 10.57 -0.22 26.59
N CYS A 191 11.70 -0.73 26.09
CA CYS A 191 11.85 -2.14 25.77
C CYS A 191 11.69 -2.95 27.05
N ALA A 192 10.69 -3.84 27.09
CA ALA A 192 10.77 -5.01 27.94
C ALA A 192 11.96 -5.88 27.47
N PRO A 193 12.65 -6.61 28.38
CA PRO A 193 13.86 -7.34 28.04
C PRO A 193 13.61 -8.41 26.96
N ALA A 194 14.66 -8.64 26.17
CA ALA A 194 14.65 -9.27 24.85
C ALA A 194 14.05 -10.70 24.83
N GLY A 195 12.97 -10.84 24.06
CA GLY A 195 12.56 -12.11 23.44
C GLY A 195 13.19 -12.28 22.04
N PRO A 196 13.10 -13.47 21.42
CA PRO A 196 13.80 -13.82 20.17
C PRO A 196 13.39 -12.91 18.99
N PRO A 197 14.20 -12.84 17.91
CA PRO A 197 14.26 -11.69 17.01
C PRO A 197 13.01 -11.58 16.14
N ASN A 198 12.01 -10.85 16.63
CA ASN A 198 10.81 -10.53 15.85
C ASN A 198 11.07 -9.27 15.03
N GLY A 199 11.17 -9.46 13.72
CA GLY A 199 11.54 -8.44 12.74
C GLY A 199 10.50 -7.32 12.64
N ARG A 200 10.72 -6.21 13.34
CA ARG A 200 10.07 -4.94 12.99
C ARG A 200 10.94 -4.20 11.96
N LYS A 201 10.58 -4.33 10.68
CA LYS A 201 11.12 -3.50 9.60
C LYS A 201 9.98 -2.81 8.86
N VAL A 202 9.65 -1.59 9.30
CA VAL A 202 8.81 -0.67 8.52
C VAL A 202 9.71 -0.01 7.48
N ILE A 203 9.43 -0.23 6.20
CA ILE A 203 10.03 0.55 5.11
C ILE A 203 8.89 1.26 4.39
N THR A 204 8.92 2.59 4.44
CA THR A 204 8.16 3.47 3.56
C THR A 204 8.82 3.40 2.18
N MET A 205 8.10 2.94 1.16
CA MET A 205 8.59 2.97 -0.22
C MET A 205 8.38 4.38 -0.77
N ILE A 206 9.45 5.16 -0.84
CA ILE A 206 9.50 6.39 -1.63
C ILE A 206 10.45 6.10 -2.79
N LEU A 207 9.92 6.03 -4.01
CA LEU A 207 10.71 5.81 -5.21
C LEU A 207 11.41 7.11 -5.61
N TYR A 208 12.71 7.19 -5.33
CA TYR A 208 13.61 8.05 -6.09
C TYR A 208 14.32 7.20 -7.14
N ASN A 209 14.45 7.73 -8.35
CA ASN A 209 15.14 7.08 -9.48
C ASN A 209 16.58 6.71 -9.09
N ARG A 210 16.83 5.42 -8.78
CA ARG A 210 18.15 4.90 -8.36
C ARG A 210 18.51 3.70 -9.24
N PRO A 211 19.38 3.87 -10.26
CA PRO A 211 19.75 2.81 -11.20
C PRO A 211 20.28 1.53 -10.56
N ASP A 212 20.97 1.64 -9.41
CA ASP A 212 21.53 0.50 -8.68
C ASP A 212 20.45 -0.43 -8.13
N TYR A 213 19.29 0.11 -7.76
CA TYR A 213 18.16 -0.67 -7.26
C TYR A 213 17.53 -1.52 -8.38
N THR A 214 17.44 -0.97 -9.59
CA THR A 214 16.93 -1.70 -10.77
C THR A 214 17.78 -2.93 -11.07
N ARG A 215 19.11 -2.82 -10.97
CA ARG A 215 20.03 -3.95 -11.17
C ARG A 215 19.84 -5.04 -10.10
N GLN A 216 19.71 -4.65 -8.84
CA GLN A 216 19.46 -5.61 -7.74
C GLN A 216 18.12 -6.32 -7.88
N VAL A 217 17.07 -5.61 -8.31
CA VAL A 217 15.76 -6.20 -8.61
C VAL A 217 15.88 -7.24 -9.73
N LEU A 218 16.51 -6.89 -10.84
CA LEU A 218 16.68 -7.80 -11.99
C LEU A 218 17.55 -9.02 -11.64
N GLU A 219 18.61 -8.84 -10.86
CA GLU A 219 19.42 -9.97 -10.36
C GLU A 219 18.63 -10.86 -9.40
N ALA A 220 17.80 -10.29 -8.52
CA ALA A 220 16.95 -11.06 -7.62
C ALA A 220 15.87 -11.86 -8.37
N LEU A 221 15.33 -11.29 -9.46
CA LEU A 221 14.38 -11.97 -10.33
C LEU A 221 15.06 -13.06 -11.19
N GLY A 222 16.24 -12.77 -11.75
CA GLY A 222 16.98 -13.67 -12.65
C GLY A 222 17.61 -14.90 -11.96
N ARG A 223 18.05 -14.78 -10.70
CA ARG A 223 18.59 -15.93 -9.93
C ARG A 223 17.55 -17.04 -9.69
N CYS A 224 16.26 -16.76 -9.85
CA CYS A 224 15.18 -17.73 -9.61
C CYS A 224 14.67 -18.44 -10.88
N GLU A 225 14.92 -17.91 -12.08
CA GLU A 225 14.57 -18.63 -13.33
C GLU A 225 15.47 -19.85 -13.56
N GLY A 226 16.71 -19.82 -13.07
CA GLY A 226 17.63 -20.97 -13.10
C GLY A 226 17.20 -22.18 -12.25
N ASN A 227 16.13 -22.08 -11.45
CA ASN A 227 15.67 -23.15 -10.56
C ASN A 227 14.32 -23.76 -10.94
N ARG A 228 13.76 -23.41 -12.11
CA ARG A 228 12.62 -24.12 -12.73
C ARG A 228 13.13 -24.90 -13.95
N ARG A 229 13.60 -26.13 -13.75
CA ARG A 229 13.54 -27.13 -14.82
C ARG A 229 12.07 -27.42 -15.08
N LEU A 230 11.54 -26.89 -16.18
CA LEU A 230 10.27 -27.35 -16.73
C LEU A 230 10.44 -28.85 -17.06
N PRO A 231 9.53 -29.74 -16.63
CA PRO A 231 9.56 -31.13 -17.08
C PRO A 231 9.31 -31.16 -18.59
N HIS A 232 10.21 -31.81 -19.31
CA HIS A 232 10.09 -32.11 -20.72
C HIS A 232 8.81 -32.93 -20.95
N PRO A 233 7.98 -32.63 -21.96
CA PRO A 233 6.89 -33.54 -22.32
C PRO A 233 7.51 -34.83 -22.86
N ALA A 234 7.14 -35.95 -22.24
CA ALA A 234 7.46 -37.28 -22.73
C ALA A 234 6.80 -37.47 -24.10
N ALA A 235 7.61 -37.85 -25.10
CA ALA A 235 7.13 -38.25 -26.40
C ALA A 235 6.49 -39.63 -26.30
N HIS A 236 5.21 -39.73 -26.71
CA HIS A 236 4.57 -40.93 -27.23
C HIS A 236 3.58 -40.52 -28.31
#